data_AF-A0A3L7TEK3-F1
#
_entry.id   AF-A0A3L7TEK3-F1
#
_cell.length_a   1.000
_cell.length_b   1.000
_cell.length_c   1.000
_cell.angle_alpha   90.00
_cell.angle_beta   90.00
_cell.angle_gamma   90.00
#
_symmetry.space_group_name_H-M   'P 1'
#
loop_
_entity.id
_entity.type
_entity.pdbx_description
1 polymer ?
#
loop_
_entity_poly.entity_id
_entity_poly.type
_entity_poly.pdbx_seq_one_letter_code
_entity_poly.pdbx_strand_id
1 'polypeptide(L)'
;MPKNKSHKGLAKRIKISKTGKIRFGRPHSRHLKSNKTGVAIRSYRKKGYASSGDIKALSKLLFRPLLSREVSDRLEASREVAVTA
;
A
#
# COMPACT_ATOMS: atom_id res chain seq x y z
N MET A 1 20.35 -0.96 -25.48
CA MET A 1 19.05 -0.30 -25.20
C MET A 1 18.71 -0.45 -23.71
N PRO A 2 18.76 0.63 -22.91
CA PRO A 2 18.44 0.54 -21.49
C PRO A 2 16.91 0.47 -21.28
N LYS A 3 16.42 -0.69 -20.82
CA LYS A 3 15.02 -0.87 -20.40
C LYS A 3 14.82 -0.33 -18.98
N ASN A 4 13.65 0.25 -18.70
CA ASN A 4 13.30 0.69 -17.34
C ASN A 4 13.25 -0.52 -16.39
N LYS A 5 14.09 -0.50 -15.35
CA LYS A 5 14.16 -1.56 -14.35
C LYS A 5 13.45 -1.11 -13.07
N SER A 6 12.48 -1.89 -12.62
CA SER A 6 11.82 -1.65 -11.33
C SER A 6 12.83 -1.65 -10.18
N HIS A 7 12.68 -0.72 -9.23
CA HIS A 7 13.53 -0.66 -8.05
C HIS A 7 13.38 -1.91 -7.16
N LYS A 8 14.45 -2.75 -7.12
CA LYS A 8 14.42 -4.07 -6.47
C LYS A 8 14.26 -4.00 -4.94
N GLY A 9 14.84 -2.99 -4.29
CA GLY A 9 14.71 -2.82 -2.84
C GLY A 9 13.28 -2.51 -2.41
N LEU A 10 12.52 -1.84 -3.28
CA LEU A 10 11.12 -1.51 -3.02
C LEU A 10 10.21 -2.70 -3.32
N ALA A 11 10.46 -3.39 -4.45
CA ALA A 11 9.74 -4.61 -4.81
C ALA A 11 9.80 -5.71 -3.74
N LYS A 12 10.89 -5.80 -2.96
CA LYS A 12 11.00 -6.74 -1.83
C LYS A 12 10.14 -6.36 -0.62
N ARG A 13 9.77 -5.08 -0.47
CA ARG A 13 9.10 -4.53 0.72
C ARG A 13 7.59 -4.39 0.55
N ILE A 14 7.12 -4.28 -0.68
CA ILE A 14 5.70 -4.03 -0.99
C ILE A 14 5.05 -5.19 -1.75
N LYS A 15 3.73 -5.26 -1.66
CA LYS A 15 2.91 -6.10 -2.54
C LYS A 15 1.87 -5.24 -3.24
N ILE A 16 1.68 -5.45 -4.54
CA ILE A 16 0.67 -4.74 -5.35
C ILE A 16 -0.58 -5.63 -5.41
N SER A 17 -1.75 -5.08 -5.13
CA SER A 17 -3.03 -5.80 -5.29
C SER A 17 -3.50 -5.80 -6.75
N LYS A 18 -4.52 -6.61 -7.08
CA LYS A 18 -5.15 -6.62 -8.40
C LYS A 18 -5.63 -5.23 -8.82
N THR A 19 -6.20 -4.47 -7.89
CA THR A 19 -6.67 -3.09 -8.11
C THR A 19 -5.54 -2.06 -8.12
N GLY A 20 -4.26 -2.46 -7.98
CA GLY A 20 -3.15 -1.50 -7.96
C GLY A 20 -2.92 -0.77 -6.64
N LYS A 21 -3.59 -1.17 -5.54
CA LYS A 21 -3.29 -0.69 -4.18
C LYS A 21 -1.94 -1.25 -3.73
N ILE A 22 -1.11 -0.43 -3.09
CA ILE A 22 0.16 -0.88 -2.49
C ILE A 22 -0.06 -1.30 -1.04
N ARG A 23 0.36 -2.52 -0.71
CA ARG A 23 0.37 -3.09 0.65
C ARG A 23 1.78 -3.15 1.20
N PHE A 24 1.97 -2.68 2.43
CA PHE A 24 3.26 -2.74 3.12
C PHE A 24 3.13 -3.14 4.60
N GLY A 25 4.23 -3.62 5.19
CA GLY A 25 4.32 -3.90 6.61
C GLY A 25 4.49 -2.62 7.43
N ARG A 26 3.83 -2.51 8.59
CA ARG A 26 3.97 -1.33 9.45
C ARG A 26 5.39 -1.24 10.03
N PRO A 27 6.00 -0.04 10.02
CA PRO A 27 7.32 0.16 10.60
C PRO A 27 7.29 -0.02 12.13
N HIS A 28 8.46 -0.22 12.73
CA HIS A 28 8.66 -0.36 14.19
C HIS A 28 7.91 -1.53 14.86
N SER A 29 7.53 -2.55 14.08
CA SER A 29 6.75 -3.69 14.55
C SER A 29 7.58 -4.79 15.23
N ARG A 30 8.91 -4.80 15.08
CA ARG A 30 9.79 -5.91 15.51
C ARG A 30 10.33 -5.79 16.94
N HIS A 31 10.89 -4.65 17.31
CA HIS A 31 11.65 -4.46 18.56
C HIS A 31 11.08 -3.31 19.41
N LEU A 32 11.53 -3.22 20.67
CA LEU A 32 11.11 -2.20 21.65
C LEU A 32 9.60 -2.20 21.88
N LYS A 33 9.04 -3.39 22.20
CA LYS A 33 7.62 -3.57 22.47
C LYS A 33 7.23 -3.32 23.94
N SER A 34 8.19 -3.39 24.86
CA SER A 34 7.97 -3.23 26.30
C SER A 34 7.28 -1.91 26.66
N ASN A 35 7.73 -0.82 26.04
CA ASN A 35 7.23 0.53 26.35
C ASN A 35 5.95 0.88 25.56
N LYS A 36 5.44 -0.03 24.73
CA LYS A 36 4.30 0.23 23.83
C LYS A 36 3.04 -0.39 24.40
N THR A 37 1.93 0.34 24.27
CA THR A 37 0.63 -0.19 24.68
C THR A 37 0.25 -1.43 23.85
N GLY A 38 -0.49 -2.36 24.47
CA GLY A 38 -0.97 -3.57 23.78
C GLY A 38 -1.81 -3.24 22.54
N VAL A 39 -2.58 -2.15 22.58
CA VAL A 39 -3.36 -1.63 21.44
C VAL A 39 -2.43 -1.23 20.28
N ALA A 40 -1.37 -0.49 20.55
CA ALA A 40 -0.39 -0.10 19.53
C ALA A 40 0.28 -1.32 18.89
N ILE A 41 0.67 -2.31 19.71
CA ILE A 41 1.27 -3.56 19.21
C ILE A 41 0.31 -4.32 18.29
N ARG A 42 -0.98 -4.40 18.65
CA ARG A 42 -2.01 -5.02 17.80
C ARG A 42 -2.19 -4.27 16.50
N SER A 43 -2.14 -2.93 16.51
CA SER A 43 -2.24 -2.10 15.31
C SER A 43 -1.15 -2.45 14.28
N TYR A 44 0.08 -2.75 14.72
CA TYR A 44 1.21 -3.08 13.84
C TYR A 44 1.04 -4.39 13.07
N ARG A 45 0.17 -5.29 13.54
CA ARG A 45 -0.12 -6.56 12.85
C ARG A 45 -0.94 -6.34 11.58
N LYS A 46 -1.76 -5.29 11.54
CA LYS A 46 -2.55 -4.93 10.36
C LYS A 46 -1.64 -4.27 9.32
N LYS A 47 -1.70 -4.75 8.07
CA LYS A 47 -0.90 -4.16 6.98
C LYS A 47 -1.40 -2.75 6.64
N GLY A 48 -0.46 -1.87 6.28
CA GLY A 48 -0.76 -0.53 5.81
C GLY A 48 -0.98 -0.49 4.30
N TYR A 49 -1.65 0.56 3.85
CA TYR A 49 -1.81 0.91 2.44
C TYR A 49 -1.24 2.29 2.17
N ALA A 50 -0.77 2.54 0.95
CA ALA A 50 -0.24 3.85 0.57
C ALA A 50 -1.36 4.88 0.43
N SER A 51 -1.11 6.08 0.95
CA SER A 51 -1.96 7.25 0.75
C SER A 51 -1.70 7.88 -0.62
N SER A 52 -2.58 8.78 -1.05
CA SER A 52 -2.50 9.51 -2.32
C SER A 52 -1.18 10.27 -2.50
N GLY A 53 -0.59 10.82 -1.43
CA GLY A 53 0.67 11.57 -1.51
C GLY A 53 1.88 10.74 -2.01
N ASP A 54 1.98 9.48 -1.60
CA ASP A 54 3.14 8.64 -1.91
C ASP A 54 3.09 8.02 -3.32
N ILE A 55 1.91 7.96 -3.93
CA ILE A 55 1.67 7.22 -5.18
C ILE A 55 2.55 7.71 -6.33
N LYS A 56 2.75 9.03 -6.45
CA LYS A 56 3.54 9.62 -7.54
C LYS A 56 5.00 9.17 -7.48
N ALA A 57 5.58 9.10 -6.28
CA ALA A 57 6.96 8.63 -6.09
C ALA A 57 7.07 7.12 -6.33
N LEU A 58 6.13 6.34 -5.79
CA LEU A 58 6.09 4.88 -5.94
C LEU A 58 5.90 4.44 -7.40
N SER A 59 5.09 5.16 -8.16
CA SER A 59 4.85 4.88 -9.59
C SER A 59 6.12 5.06 -10.41
N LYS A 60 6.89 6.12 -10.16
CA LYS A 60 8.18 6.35 -10.84
C LYS A 60 9.20 5.24 -10.57
N LEU A 61 9.27 4.73 -9.35
CA LEU A 61 10.23 3.70 -8.97
C LEU A 61 9.89 2.30 -9.50
N LEU A 62 8.59 2.01 -9.66
CA LEU A 62 8.11 0.71 -10.11
C LEU A 62 7.75 0.67 -11.59
N PHE A 63 7.67 1.83 -12.24
CA PHE A 63 7.23 2.01 -13.62
C PHE A 63 5.87 1.33 -13.89
N ARG A 64 4.93 1.49 -12.94
CA ARG A 64 3.58 0.93 -13.00
C ARG A 64 2.52 1.96 -12.63
N PRO A 65 1.31 1.88 -13.22
CA PRO A 65 0.17 2.63 -12.73
C PRO A 65 -0.26 2.04 -11.38
N LEU A 66 -0.43 2.92 -10.39
CA LEU A 66 -0.79 2.55 -9.02
C LEU A 66 -1.97 3.38 -8.58
N LEU A 67 -2.80 2.81 -7.73
CA LEU A 67 -3.96 3.49 -7.15
C LEU A 67 -3.74 3.72 -5.67
N SER A 68 -4.14 4.91 -5.21
CA SER A 68 -4.24 5.19 -3.77
C SER A 68 -5.37 4.37 -3.17
N ARG A 69 -5.26 4.11 -1.86
CA ARG A 69 -6.34 3.46 -1.12
C ARG A 69 -7.67 4.22 -1.32
N GLU A 70 -7.65 5.54 -1.14
CA GLU A 70 -8.84 6.41 -1.24
C GLU A 70 -9.52 6.34 -2.61
N VAL A 71 -8.74 6.35 -3.70
CA VAL A 71 -9.31 6.29 -5.05
C VAL A 71 -9.91 4.92 -5.31
N SER A 72 -9.22 3.86 -4.91
CA SER A 72 -9.70 2.52 -5.18
C SER A 72 -10.86 2.11 -4.27
N ASP A 73 -10.95 2.61 -3.04
CA ASP A 73 -12.11 2.42 -2.18
C ASP A 73 -13.34 3.14 -2.77
N ARG A 74 -13.16 4.35 -3.36
CA ARG A 74 -14.23 5.06 -4.09
C ARG A 74 -14.72 4.30 -5.33
N LEU A 75 -13.80 3.71 -6.11
CA LEU A 75 -14.14 2.92 -7.30
C LEU A 75 -14.84 1.60 -6.95
N GLU A 76 -14.48 1.00 -5.82
CA GLU A 76 -15.17 -0.18 -5.30
C GLU A 76 -16.60 0.19 -4.87
N ALA A 77 -16.78 1.28 -4.13
CA ALA A 77 -18.09 1.78 -3.73
C ALA A 77 -18.99 2.12 -4.94
N SER A 78 -18.45 2.79 -5.97
CA SER A 78 -19.23 3.11 -7.18
C SER A 78 -19.66 1.86 -7.95
N ARG A 79 -18.85 0.80 -7.94
CA ARG A 79 -19.20 -0.49 -8.54
C ARG A 79 -20.33 -1.18 -7.78
N GLU A 80 -20.28 -1.18 -6.45
CA GLU A 80 -21.33 -1.77 -5.62
C GLU A 80 -22.68 -1.08 -5.86
N VAL A 81 -22.69 0.26 -5.95
CA VAL A 81 -23.89 1.02 -6.30
C VAL A 81 -24.42 0.63 -7.68
N ALA A 82 -23.56 0.54 -8.69
CA ALA A 82 -23.95 0.19 -10.06
C ALA A 82 -24.43 -1.27 -10.23
N VAL A 83 -24.06 -2.18 -9.33
CA VAL A 83 -24.54 -3.57 -9.34
C VAL A 83 -25.88 -3.70 -8.61
N THR A 84 -26.14 -2.81 -7.66
CA THR A 84 -27.36 -2.83 -6.83
C THR A 84 -28.52 -2.06 -7.49
N ALA A 85 -28.21 -1.06 -8.32
CA ALA A 85 -29.17 -0.32 -9.16
C ALA A 85 -29.53 -1.10 -10.42
#